data_AF-A0A967QCK4-F1
#
_entry.id   AF-A0A967QCK4-F1
#
_cell.length_a   1.000
_cell.length_b   1.000
_cell.length_c   1.000
_cell.angle_alpha   90.00
_cell.angle_beta   90.00
_cell.angle_gamma   90.00
#
_symmetry.space_group_name_H-M   'P 1'
#
loop_
_entity.id
_entity.type
_entity.pdbx_description
1 polymer ?
#
loop_
_entity_poly.entity_id
_entity_poly.type
_entity_poly.pdbx_seq_one_letter_code
_entity_poly.pdbx_strand_id
1 'polypeptide(L)'
;YFPPALRFHFNAHNLVVYGKQDSAYLVSDPVFEEPVACASDDLVRARFAKGALAPKGQMYRLIDCPQEVDLATAARKGIREVCRSMLAPVVGLIGVKGIRFLARQLENWPSRLGDRKALLHLGHVIRMQEEIGTGGAGFRFIYAAFLQEAEELLGNSELGRISGRLTETGDHWREFALLASRCVKGRPEGQGFADLAKLLRQCADGEEAIFRDLRRAVR
;
A
#
# COMPACT_ATOMS: atom_id res chain seq x y z
N TYR A 1 1.01 17.61 18.23
CA TYR A 1 2.47 17.72 17.98
C TYR A 1 2.80 16.92 16.72
N PHE A 2 3.51 17.48 15.74
CA PHE A 2 3.90 16.76 14.51
C PHE A 2 5.41 16.42 14.55
N PRO A 3 5.81 15.13 14.60
CA PRO A 3 7.21 14.73 14.79
C PRO A 3 8.15 15.28 13.72
N PRO A 4 9.35 15.79 14.07
CA PRO A 4 10.33 16.28 13.09
C PRO A 4 10.69 15.28 11.99
N ALA A 5 10.76 13.98 12.32
CA ALA A 5 11.05 12.92 11.36
C ALA A 5 9.98 12.77 10.25
N LEU A 6 8.76 13.26 10.49
CA LEU A 6 7.64 13.24 9.54
C LEU A 6 7.47 14.58 8.80
N ARG A 7 8.27 15.60 9.12
CA ARG A 7 8.25 16.92 8.46
C ARG A 7 9.04 16.89 7.17
N PHE A 8 8.45 16.37 6.11
CA PHE A 8 8.96 16.50 4.75
C PHE A 8 7.89 17.03 3.81
N HIS A 9 8.33 17.66 2.73
CA HIS A 9 7.41 18.21 1.74
C HIS A 9 6.78 17.09 0.91
N PHE A 10 5.47 16.89 1.04
CA PHE A 10 4.71 15.90 0.30
C PHE A 10 3.42 16.50 -0.25
N ASN A 11 3.36 16.68 -1.56
CA ASN A 11 2.23 17.32 -2.22
C ASN A 11 1.03 16.38 -2.49
N ALA A 12 1.20 15.07 -2.37
CA ALA A 12 0.16 14.08 -2.69
C ALA A 12 -0.66 13.67 -1.46
N HIS A 13 -1.11 14.66 -0.69
CA HIS A 13 -1.91 14.44 0.51
C HIS A 13 -3.36 14.88 0.28
N ASN A 14 -4.31 14.10 0.80
CA ASN A 14 -5.74 14.42 0.78
C ASN A 14 -6.24 14.47 2.22
N LEU A 15 -7.07 15.46 2.52
CA LEU A 15 -7.66 15.67 3.84
C LEU A 15 -9.17 15.93 3.70
N VAL A 16 -9.91 15.71 4.77
CA VAL A 16 -11.36 15.95 4.80
C VAL A 16 -11.63 17.24 5.56
N VAL A 17 -12.21 18.22 4.87
CA VAL A 17 -12.77 19.42 5.51
C VAL A 17 -14.24 19.16 5.78
N TYR A 18 -14.65 19.14 7.05
CA TYR A 18 -16.03 18.85 7.45
C TYR A 18 -16.78 20.08 8.00
N GLY A 19 -16.08 21.19 8.24
CA GLY A 19 -16.69 22.41 8.73
C GLY A 19 -15.80 23.64 8.58
N LYS A 20 -16.37 24.80 8.93
CA LYS A 20 -15.67 26.07 9.00
C LYS A 20 -16.15 26.81 10.24
N GLN A 21 -15.22 27.32 11.03
CA GLN A 21 -15.46 28.16 12.19
C GLN A 21 -14.64 29.44 12.02
N ASP A 22 -15.32 30.59 11.97
CA ASP A 22 -14.70 31.89 11.72
C ASP A 22 -13.79 31.90 10.47
N SER A 23 -12.48 32.15 10.66
CA SER A 23 -11.47 32.15 9.60
C SER A 23 -10.75 30.81 9.44
N ALA A 24 -11.14 29.77 10.17
CA ALA A 24 -10.50 28.45 10.16
C ALA A 24 -11.43 27.36 9.62
N TYR A 25 -10.84 26.38 8.94
CA TYR A 25 -11.50 25.15 8.54
C TYR A 25 -11.26 24.05 9.56
N LEU A 26 -12.29 23.26 9.82
CA LEU A 26 -12.20 22.05 10.65
C LEU A 26 -11.81 20.88 9.75
N VAL A 27 -10.66 20.28 10.06
CA VAL A 27 -9.99 19.29 9.24
C VAL A 27 -9.91 17.97 10.00
N SER A 28 -10.39 16.90 9.38
CA SER A 28 -10.10 15.52 9.77
C SER A 28 -9.02 14.99 8.84
N ASP A 29 -7.87 14.64 9.41
CA ASP A 29 -6.67 14.21 8.70
C ASP A 29 -6.07 13.00 9.42
N PRO A 30 -5.81 11.88 8.73
CA PRO A 30 -5.30 10.66 9.35
C PRO A 30 -3.92 10.80 10.01
N VAL A 31 -3.22 11.92 9.79
CA VAL A 31 -1.95 12.23 10.46
C VAL A 31 -2.13 12.59 11.94
N PHE A 32 -3.32 13.06 12.33
CA PHE A 32 -3.62 13.47 13.70
C PHE A 32 -4.68 12.56 14.32
N GLU A 33 -4.57 12.35 15.62
CA GLU A 33 -5.54 11.56 16.39
C GLU A 33 -6.91 12.25 16.46
N GLU A 34 -6.91 13.57 16.60
CA GLU A 34 -8.11 14.39 16.73
C GLU A 34 -8.22 15.40 15.59
N PRO A 35 -9.46 15.85 15.24
CA PRO A 35 -9.65 16.93 14.29
C PRO A 35 -8.89 18.21 14.66
N VAL A 36 -8.37 18.90 13.66
CA VAL A 36 -7.59 20.13 13.84
C VAL A 36 -8.23 21.31 13.11
N ALA A 37 -8.04 22.51 13.65
CA ALA A 37 -8.40 23.74 12.97
C ALA A 37 -7.22 24.23 12.11
N CYS A 38 -7.47 24.58 10.86
CA CYS A 38 -6.46 25.15 9.95
C CYS A 38 -6.93 26.49 9.39
N ALA A 39 -6.10 27.52 9.50
CA ALA A 39 -6.43 28.85 8.99
C ALA A 39 -6.67 28.81 7.47
N SER A 40 -7.65 29.59 7.02
CA SER A 40 -8.02 29.64 5.58
C SER A 40 -6.83 29.98 4.69
N ASP A 41 -6.00 30.93 5.10
CA ASP A 41 -4.82 31.36 4.34
C ASP A 41 -3.76 30.26 4.25
N ASP A 42 -3.62 29.44 5.30
CA ASP A 42 -2.68 28.32 5.32
C ASP A 42 -3.11 27.23 4.34
N LEU A 43 -4.41 26.91 4.31
CA LEU A 43 -4.97 25.97 3.34
C LEU A 43 -4.86 26.48 1.90
N VAL A 44 -5.05 27.78 1.67
CA VAL A 44 -4.83 28.37 0.33
C VAL A 44 -3.37 28.17 -0.08
N ARG A 45 -2.40 28.48 0.78
CA ARG A 45 -0.98 28.25 0.46
C ARG A 45 -0.68 26.78 0.18
N ALA A 46 -1.19 25.86 1.00
CA ALA A 46 -0.99 24.43 0.83
C ALA A 46 -1.58 23.91 -0.50
N ARG A 47 -2.79 24.34 -0.86
CA ARG A 47 -3.48 23.93 -2.10
C ARG A 47 -2.78 24.37 -3.37
N PHE A 48 -1.94 25.40 -3.32
CA PHE A 48 -1.18 25.91 -4.47
C PHE A 48 0.33 25.68 -4.35
N ALA A 49 0.76 24.78 -3.45
CA ALA A 49 2.16 24.38 -3.36
C ALA A 49 2.68 23.84 -4.71
N LYS A 50 3.90 24.22 -5.08
CA LYS A 50 4.56 23.80 -6.33
C LYS A 50 5.37 22.51 -6.11
N GLY A 51 5.82 21.90 -7.21
CA GLY A 51 6.71 20.73 -7.21
C GLY A 51 6.06 19.45 -7.74
N ALA A 52 6.76 18.32 -7.55
CA ALA A 52 6.25 17.01 -7.92
C ALA A 52 4.93 16.73 -7.20
N LEU A 53 3.96 16.14 -7.90
CA LEU A 53 2.62 15.82 -7.39
C LEU A 53 1.84 17.03 -6.83
N ALA A 54 2.13 18.26 -7.30
CA ALA A 54 1.46 19.48 -6.83
C ALA A 54 -0.08 19.35 -6.85
N PRO A 55 -0.77 19.81 -5.78
CA PRO A 55 -2.23 19.72 -5.67
C PRO A 55 -2.98 20.58 -6.70
N LYS A 56 -2.36 21.63 -7.25
CA LYS A 56 -2.93 22.50 -8.31
C LYS A 56 -4.32 23.05 -7.96
N GLY A 57 -4.57 23.33 -6.69
CA GLY A 57 -5.85 23.85 -6.21
C GLY A 57 -6.99 22.83 -6.20
N GLN A 58 -6.72 21.54 -6.43
CA GLN A 58 -7.77 20.50 -6.44
C GLN A 58 -8.60 20.55 -5.17
N MET A 59 -9.91 20.46 -5.35
CA MET A 59 -10.90 20.45 -4.29
C MET A 59 -12.11 19.70 -4.80
N TYR A 60 -12.56 18.74 -4.01
CA TYR A 60 -13.73 17.93 -4.30
C TYR A 60 -14.80 18.28 -3.26
N ARG A 61 -16.03 18.46 -3.74
CA ARG A 61 -17.21 18.61 -2.88
C ARG A 61 -18.19 17.52 -3.26
N LEU A 62 -18.67 16.80 -2.27
CA LEU A 62 -19.81 15.89 -2.45
C LEU A 62 -21.05 16.74 -2.70
N ILE A 63 -21.62 16.64 -3.90
CA ILE A 63 -22.82 17.36 -4.32
C ILE A 63 -24.07 16.55 -3.98
N ASP A 64 -23.97 15.25 -4.20
CA ASP A 64 -25.03 14.29 -3.96
C ASP A 64 -24.40 12.98 -3.49
N CYS A 65 -25.11 12.26 -2.62
CA CYS A 65 -24.73 10.94 -2.16
C CYS A 65 -25.98 10.06 -2.23
N PRO A 66 -25.96 8.97 -3.02
CA PRO A 66 -27.11 8.10 -3.11
C PRO A 66 -27.42 7.48 -1.74
N GLN A 67 -28.71 7.45 -1.39
CA GLN A 67 -29.18 6.83 -0.13
C GLN A 67 -28.99 5.32 -0.14
N GLU A 68 -29.04 4.71 -1.34
CA GLU A 68 -28.85 3.27 -1.54
C GLU A 68 -27.68 3.03 -2.49
N VAL A 69 -26.81 2.09 -2.12
CA VAL A 69 -25.63 1.73 -2.92
C VAL A 69 -25.65 0.23 -3.17
N ASP A 70 -25.53 -0.18 -4.42
CA ASP A 70 -25.30 -1.58 -4.79
C ASP A 70 -23.84 -1.97 -4.49
N LEU A 71 -23.61 -2.35 -3.22
CA LEU A 71 -22.31 -2.79 -2.74
C LEU A 71 -21.86 -4.08 -3.42
N ALA A 72 -22.77 -4.97 -3.82
CA ALA A 72 -22.43 -6.24 -4.46
C ALA A 72 -21.78 -6.00 -5.83
N THR A 73 -22.39 -5.16 -6.67
CA THR A 73 -21.81 -4.76 -7.97
C THR A 73 -20.51 -3.99 -7.78
N ALA A 74 -20.45 -3.07 -6.81
CA ALA A 74 -19.24 -2.31 -6.51
C ALA A 74 -18.08 -3.22 -6.08
N ALA A 75 -18.33 -4.18 -5.18
CA ALA A 75 -17.35 -5.16 -4.72
C ALA A 75 -16.84 -6.03 -5.88
N ARG A 76 -17.73 -6.58 -6.72
CA ARG A 76 -17.31 -7.36 -7.92
C ARG A 76 -16.46 -6.53 -8.87
N LYS A 77 -16.79 -5.25 -9.06
CA LYS A 77 -16.00 -4.34 -9.91
C LYS A 77 -14.63 -4.06 -9.30
N GLY A 78 -14.57 -3.76 -8.01
CA GLY A 78 -13.32 -3.53 -7.27
C GLY A 78 -12.40 -4.75 -7.31
N ILE A 79 -12.93 -5.95 -7.07
CA ILE A 79 -12.14 -7.19 -7.14
C ILE A 79 -11.54 -7.40 -8.54
N ARG A 80 -12.33 -7.20 -9.60
CA ARG A 80 -11.84 -7.32 -10.98
C ARG A 80 -10.75 -6.29 -11.30
N GLU A 81 -10.88 -5.07 -10.78
CA GLU A 81 -9.88 -4.01 -10.93
C GLU A 81 -8.53 -4.40 -10.34
N VAL A 82 -8.55 -4.90 -9.10
CA VAL A 82 -7.35 -5.33 -8.39
C VAL A 82 -6.73 -6.53 -9.10
N CYS A 83 -7.52 -7.52 -9.49
CA CYS A 83 -7.02 -8.68 -10.26
C CYS A 83 -6.33 -8.25 -11.56
N ARG A 84 -6.90 -7.28 -12.30
CA ARG A 84 -6.30 -6.75 -13.52
C ARG A 84 -4.97 -6.06 -13.24
N SER A 85 -4.93 -5.21 -12.22
CA SER A 85 -3.73 -4.46 -11.81
C SER A 85 -2.59 -5.39 -11.35
N MET A 86 -2.94 -6.47 -10.64
CA MET A 86 -1.95 -7.42 -10.13
C MET A 86 -1.42 -8.40 -11.18
N LEU A 87 -2.27 -8.87 -12.11
CA LEU A 87 -1.91 -9.91 -13.09
C LEU A 87 -1.45 -9.36 -14.45
N ALA A 88 -1.99 -8.23 -14.90
CA ALA A 88 -1.75 -7.68 -16.23
C ALA A 88 -1.30 -6.21 -16.17
N PRO A 89 -0.22 -5.90 -15.42
CA PRO A 89 0.27 -4.54 -15.35
C PRO A 89 0.82 -4.13 -16.74
N VAL A 90 0.43 -2.94 -17.20
CA VAL A 90 0.87 -2.37 -18.49
C VAL A 90 2.39 -2.15 -18.51
N VAL A 91 2.97 -1.88 -17.34
CA VAL A 91 4.42 -1.74 -17.13
C VAL A 91 4.87 -2.81 -16.14
N GLY A 92 5.94 -3.56 -16.44
CA GLY A 92 6.43 -4.70 -15.65
C GLY A 92 6.97 -4.38 -14.24
N LEU A 93 6.66 -3.19 -13.71
CA LEU A 93 7.08 -2.66 -12.42
C LEU A 93 5.96 -2.70 -11.37
N ILE A 94 4.74 -3.10 -11.75
CA ILE A 94 3.57 -3.13 -10.86
C ILE A 94 3.10 -4.58 -10.68
N GLY A 95 2.37 -4.85 -9.59
CA GLY A 95 1.76 -6.15 -9.31
C GLY A 95 2.79 -7.28 -9.19
N VAL A 96 2.39 -8.50 -9.58
CA VAL A 96 3.23 -9.70 -9.51
C VAL A 96 4.56 -9.51 -10.25
N LYS A 97 4.53 -8.87 -11.42
CA LYS A 97 5.75 -8.60 -12.21
C LYS A 97 6.71 -7.66 -11.47
N GLY A 98 6.18 -6.65 -10.78
CA GLY A 98 6.93 -5.73 -9.94
C GLY A 98 7.62 -6.44 -8.77
N ILE A 99 6.91 -7.35 -8.10
CA ILE A 99 7.47 -8.15 -7.00
C ILE A 99 8.63 -9.01 -7.50
N ARG A 100 8.45 -9.70 -8.64
CA ARG A 100 9.52 -10.49 -9.27
C ARG A 100 10.69 -9.63 -9.75
N PHE A 101 10.42 -8.41 -10.22
CA PHE A 101 11.45 -7.46 -10.60
C PHE A 101 12.29 -7.05 -9.38
N LEU A 102 11.65 -6.71 -8.26
CA LEU A 102 12.34 -6.39 -7.01
C LEU A 102 13.21 -7.57 -6.55
N ALA A 103 12.67 -8.80 -6.57
CA ALA A 103 13.44 -10.00 -6.22
C ALA A 103 14.72 -10.14 -7.06
N ARG A 104 14.63 -9.96 -8.38
CA ARG A 104 15.80 -9.99 -9.28
C ARG A 104 16.79 -8.86 -9.00
N GLN A 105 16.31 -7.66 -8.70
CA GLN A 105 17.21 -6.55 -8.37
C GLN A 105 17.96 -6.83 -7.07
N LEU A 106 17.23 -7.26 -6.04
CA LEU A 106 17.75 -7.53 -4.71
C LEU A 106 18.86 -8.60 -4.74
N GLU A 107 18.64 -9.70 -5.45
CA GLU A 107 19.64 -10.76 -5.64
C GLU A 107 20.94 -10.26 -6.30
N ASN A 108 20.83 -9.29 -7.22
CA ASN A 108 21.95 -8.77 -8.00
C ASN A 108 22.60 -7.51 -7.39
N TRP A 109 22.05 -6.94 -6.32
CA TRP A 109 22.59 -5.71 -5.73
C TRP A 109 24.00 -5.86 -5.15
N PRO A 110 24.35 -6.93 -4.42
CA PRO A 110 25.71 -7.08 -3.90
C PRO A 110 26.77 -7.04 -5.00
N SER A 111 26.57 -7.79 -6.09
CA SER A 111 27.52 -7.83 -7.22
C SER A 111 27.57 -6.53 -8.03
N ARG A 112 26.43 -5.83 -8.17
CA ARG A 112 26.35 -4.60 -8.99
C ARG A 112 26.72 -3.32 -8.24
N LEU A 113 26.44 -3.26 -6.95
CA LEU A 113 26.53 -2.03 -6.16
C LEU A 113 27.59 -2.09 -5.06
N GLY A 114 28.04 -3.30 -4.71
CA GLY A 114 28.86 -3.56 -3.52
C GLY A 114 28.03 -3.57 -2.23
N ASP A 115 28.52 -4.27 -1.21
CA ASP A 115 27.78 -4.59 0.01
C ASP A 115 27.19 -3.36 0.72
N ARG A 116 27.99 -2.30 0.87
CA ARG A 116 27.55 -1.07 1.55
C ARG A 116 26.34 -0.45 0.86
N LYS A 117 26.38 -0.31 -0.48
CA LYS A 117 25.27 0.30 -1.22
C LYS A 117 24.07 -0.65 -1.28
N ALA A 118 24.30 -1.95 -1.44
CA ALA A 118 23.24 -2.95 -1.41
C ALA A 118 22.45 -2.91 -0.10
N LEU A 119 23.13 -2.81 1.05
CA LEU A 119 22.50 -2.66 2.36
C LEU A 119 21.71 -1.36 2.50
N LEU A 120 22.22 -0.23 1.97
CA LEU A 120 21.47 1.04 1.96
C LEU A 120 20.19 0.94 1.11
N HIS A 121 20.26 0.32 -0.06
CA HIS A 121 19.07 0.08 -0.89
C HIS A 121 18.07 -0.85 -0.21
N LEU A 122 18.54 -1.91 0.46
CA LEU A 122 17.68 -2.79 1.26
C LEU A 122 17.00 -2.01 2.40
N GLY A 123 17.74 -1.13 3.09
CA GLY A 123 17.18 -0.23 4.10
C GLY A 123 16.08 0.67 3.55
N HIS A 124 16.25 1.20 2.34
CA HIS A 124 15.20 1.96 1.67
C HIS A 124 13.96 1.11 1.35
N VAL A 125 14.12 -0.13 0.90
CA VAL A 125 12.99 -1.05 0.65
C VAL A 125 12.19 -1.26 1.93
N ILE A 126 12.86 -1.57 3.05
CA ILE A 126 12.20 -1.82 4.34
C ILE A 126 11.48 -0.56 4.82
N ARG A 127 12.12 0.61 4.74
CA ARG A 127 11.47 1.88 5.12
C ARG A 127 10.21 2.14 4.28
N MET A 128 10.27 1.86 2.98
CA MET A 128 9.11 2.00 2.09
C MET A 128 8.00 0.98 2.39
N GLN A 129 8.34 -0.17 2.97
CA GLN A 129 7.39 -1.22 3.31
C GLN A 129 6.76 -1.05 4.71
N GLU A 130 7.57 -0.73 5.72
CA GLU A 130 7.18 -0.64 7.13
C GLU A 130 6.64 0.75 7.49
N GLU A 131 7.42 1.80 7.23
CA GLU A 131 7.14 3.15 7.76
C GLU A 131 6.27 4.00 6.83
N ILE A 132 6.58 3.97 5.53
CA ILE A 132 5.84 4.74 4.50
C ILE A 132 4.74 3.87 3.88
N GLY A 133 4.93 2.56 3.91
CA GLY A 133 3.96 1.58 3.44
C GLY A 133 2.90 1.30 4.50
N THR A 134 2.35 0.10 4.49
CA THR A 134 1.26 -0.29 5.39
C THR A 134 1.72 -1.18 6.54
N GLY A 135 2.90 -0.92 7.12
CA GLY A 135 3.44 -1.77 8.19
C GLY A 135 3.72 -3.19 7.72
N GLY A 136 4.54 -3.35 6.67
CA GLY A 136 5.02 -4.65 6.19
C GLY A 136 4.10 -5.29 5.17
N ALA A 137 2.84 -5.52 5.55
CA ALA A 137 1.88 -6.22 4.70
C ALA A 137 0.42 -5.76 4.87
N GLY A 138 0.15 -4.66 5.58
CA GLY A 138 -1.19 -4.17 5.93
C GLY A 138 -2.23 -4.21 4.80
N PHE A 139 -1.90 -3.77 3.57
CA PHE A 139 -2.85 -3.84 2.46
C PHE A 139 -3.35 -5.26 2.14
N ARG A 140 -2.55 -6.30 2.38
CA ARG A 140 -2.96 -7.70 2.16
C ARG A 140 -3.98 -8.12 3.20
N PHE A 141 -3.76 -7.75 4.46
CA PHE A 141 -4.71 -8.04 5.54
C PHE A 141 -6.00 -7.23 5.39
N ILE A 142 -5.91 -5.95 5.02
CA ILE A 142 -7.10 -5.12 4.72
C ILE A 142 -7.88 -5.73 3.56
N TYR A 143 -7.20 -6.13 2.49
CA TYR A 143 -7.87 -6.73 1.34
C TYR A 143 -8.41 -8.13 1.65
N ALA A 144 -7.75 -8.92 2.50
CA ALA A 144 -8.26 -10.19 2.99
C ALA A 144 -9.54 -10.00 3.82
N ALA A 145 -9.57 -9.04 4.75
CA ALA A 145 -10.78 -8.69 5.49
C ALA A 145 -11.91 -8.24 4.55
N PHE A 146 -11.61 -7.42 3.55
CA PHE A 146 -12.56 -7.07 2.50
C PHE A 146 -13.10 -8.29 1.75
N LEU A 147 -12.25 -9.27 1.40
CA LEU A 147 -12.70 -10.50 0.73
C LEU A 147 -13.56 -11.40 1.65
N GLN A 148 -13.30 -11.36 2.96
CA GLN A 148 -14.11 -12.06 3.96
C GLN A 148 -15.51 -11.43 4.06
N GLU A 149 -15.62 -10.10 4.12
CA GLU A 149 -16.93 -9.43 4.05
C GLU A 149 -17.63 -9.65 2.70
N ALA A 150 -16.86 -9.69 1.61
CA ALA A 150 -17.39 -9.93 0.27
C ALA A 150 -17.93 -11.35 0.08
N GLU A 151 -17.46 -12.34 0.86
CA GLU A 151 -18.02 -13.70 0.86
C GLU A 151 -19.52 -13.68 1.18
N GLU A 152 -19.89 -13.03 2.28
CA GLU A 152 -21.28 -12.90 2.71
C GLU A 152 -22.08 -12.04 1.73
N LEU A 153 -21.52 -10.88 1.36
CA LEU A 153 -22.17 -9.92 0.45
C LEU A 153 -22.48 -10.53 -0.93
N LEU A 154 -21.62 -11.43 -1.43
CA LEU A 154 -21.74 -12.03 -2.76
C LEU A 154 -22.23 -13.48 -2.75
N GLY A 155 -22.40 -14.08 -1.57
CA GLY A 155 -22.76 -15.49 -1.39
C GLY A 155 -21.76 -16.45 -2.01
N ASN A 156 -20.44 -16.16 -1.89
CA ASN A 156 -19.39 -16.91 -2.56
C ASN A 156 -18.27 -17.33 -1.60
N SER A 157 -18.35 -18.56 -1.10
CA SER A 157 -17.40 -19.13 -0.14
C SER A 157 -15.96 -19.25 -0.65
N GLU A 158 -15.74 -19.21 -1.96
CA GLU A 158 -14.40 -19.17 -2.53
C GLU A 158 -13.66 -17.88 -2.15
N LEU A 159 -14.38 -16.77 -1.91
CA LEU A 159 -13.77 -15.52 -1.47
C LEU A 159 -13.18 -15.63 -0.06
N GLY A 160 -13.85 -16.33 0.87
CA GLY A 160 -13.34 -16.64 2.19
C GLY A 160 -12.09 -17.51 2.15
N ARG A 161 -12.09 -18.55 1.31
CA ARG A 161 -10.91 -19.40 1.09
C ARG A 161 -9.72 -18.62 0.53
N ILE A 162 -9.97 -17.70 -0.40
CA ILE A 162 -8.94 -16.83 -0.98
C ILE A 162 -8.46 -15.79 0.04
N SER A 163 -9.36 -15.25 0.88
CA SER A 163 -9.02 -14.35 1.99
C SER A 163 -7.98 -14.99 2.92
N GLY A 164 -8.20 -16.23 3.37
CA GLY A 164 -7.25 -16.97 4.21
C GLY A 164 -5.86 -17.10 3.57
N ARG A 165 -5.80 -17.50 2.30
CA ARG A 165 -4.53 -17.60 1.54
C ARG A 165 -3.82 -16.26 1.39
N LEU A 166 -4.58 -15.17 1.26
CA LEU A 166 -4.00 -13.82 1.17
C LEU A 166 -3.42 -13.37 2.51
N THR A 167 -4.05 -13.72 3.63
CA THR A 167 -3.49 -13.52 4.97
C THR A 167 -2.17 -14.26 5.13
N GLU A 168 -2.12 -15.55 4.77
CA GLU A 168 -0.88 -16.35 4.78
C GLU A 168 0.22 -15.73 3.90
N THR A 169 -0.15 -15.23 2.72
CA THR A 169 0.80 -14.53 1.85
C THR A 169 1.27 -13.21 2.48
N GLY A 170 0.40 -12.51 3.20
CA GLY A 170 0.75 -11.33 4.00
C GLY A 170 1.76 -11.63 5.09
N ASP A 171 1.70 -12.81 5.73
CA ASP A 171 2.68 -13.22 6.72
C ASP A 171 4.07 -13.47 6.12
N HIS A 172 4.16 -14.06 4.92
CA HIS A 172 5.44 -14.15 4.20
C HIS A 172 6.05 -12.78 3.88
N TRP A 173 5.23 -11.76 3.62
CA TRP A 173 5.71 -10.39 3.44
C TRP A 173 6.26 -9.78 4.73
N ARG A 174 5.65 -10.08 5.88
CA ARG A 174 6.18 -9.69 7.19
C ARG A 174 7.49 -10.40 7.52
N GLU A 175 7.58 -11.69 7.19
CA GLU A 175 8.81 -12.46 7.33
C GLU A 175 9.94 -11.84 6.50
N PHE A 176 9.67 -11.49 5.23
CA PHE A 176 10.63 -10.76 4.40
C PHE A 176 11.10 -9.46 5.07
N ALA A 177 10.18 -8.64 5.59
CA ALA A 177 10.52 -7.38 6.24
C ALA A 177 11.39 -7.59 7.49
N LEU A 178 11.05 -8.59 8.31
CA LEU A 178 11.81 -8.97 9.50
C LEU A 178 13.25 -9.35 9.14
N LEU A 179 13.42 -10.28 8.19
CA LEU A 179 14.72 -10.78 7.77
C LEU A 179 15.55 -9.71 7.07
N ALA A 180 14.92 -8.88 6.24
CA ALA A 180 15.58 -7.74 5.62
C ALA A 180 16.07 -6.74 6.67
N SER A 181 15.27 -6.47 7.72
CA SER A 181 15.69 -5.59 8.82
C SER A 181 16.89 -6.13 9.60
N ARG A 182 16.97 -7.45 9.78
CA ARG A 182 18.11 -8.13 10.41
C ARG A 182 19.38 -7.98 9.56
N CYS A 183 19.25 -8.15 8.24
CA CYS A 183 20.35 -7.93 7.30
C CYS A 183 20.88 -6.49 7.37
N VAL A 184 19.99 -5.50 7.37
CA VAL A 184 20.39 -4.07 7.46
C VAL A 184 21.06 -3.73 8.79
N LYS A 185 20.65 -4.38 9.89
CA LYS A 185 21.26 -4.22 11.21
C LYS A 185 22.58 -5.00 11.39
N GLY A 186 23.10 -5.64 10.34
CA GLY A 186 24.33 -6.43 10.41
C GLY A 186 24.19 -7.73 11.20
N ARG A 187 22.96 -8.25 11.34
CA ARG A 187 22.65 -9.51 12.05
C ARG A 187 21.96 -10.50 11.13
N PRO A 188 22.54 -10.86 9.97
CA PRO A 188 21.85 -11.66 8.96
C PRO A 188 21.48 -13.08 9.43
N GLU A 189 22.08 -13.63 10.49
CA GLU A 189 21.81 -15.00 10.97
C GLU A 189 21.90 -16.07 9.86
N GLY A 190 22.80 -15.87 8.89
CA GLY A 190 22.97 -16.77 7.74
C GLY A 190 22.05 -16.49 6.55
N GLN A 191 21.14 -15.51 6.64
CA GLN A 191 20.27 -15.07 5.55
C GLN A 191 20.95 -13.98 4.71
N GLY A 192 21.02 -14.20 3.40
CA GLY A 192 21.59 -13.25 2.45
C GLY A 192 20.56 -12.61 1.53
N PHE A 193 21.04 -11.78 0.60
CA PHE A 193 20.21 -11.18 -0.44
C PHE A 193 19.54 -12.24 -1.33
N ALA A 194 20.17 -13.39 -1.56
CA ALA A 194 19.57 -14.48 -2.32
C ALA A 194 18.34 -15.09 -1.62
N ASP A 195 18.39 -15.26 -0.28
CA ASP A 195 17.28 -15.78 0.51
C ASP A 195 16.10 -14.81 0.54
N LEU A 196 16.39 -13.52 0.75
CA LEU A 196 15.39 -12.45 0.66
C LEU A 196 14.74 -12.39 -0.74
N ALA A 197 15.52 -12.57 -1.80
CA ALA A 197 14.99 -12.63 -3.16
C ALA A 197 14.11 -13.87 -3.39
N LYS A 198 14.45 -15.01 -2.79
CA LYS A 198 13.62 -16.23 -2.82
C LYS A 198 12.27 -16.00 -2.12
N LEU A 199 12.26 -15.37 -0.94
CA LEU A 199 11.02 -15.03 -0.23
C LEU A 199 10.11 -14.12 -1.06
N LEU A 200 10.67 -13.09 -1.71
CA LEU A 200 9.90 -12.23 -2.61
C LEU A 200 9.30 -13.00 -3.80
N ARG A 201 10.02 -13.99 -4.35
CA ARG A 201 9.49 -14.85 -5.42
C ARG A 201 8.33 -15.71 -4.92
N GLN A 202 8.44 -16.30 -3.73
CA GLN A 202 7.36 -17.05 -3.10
C GLN A 202 6.12 -16.17 -2.87
N CYS A 203 6.31 -14.93 -2.40
CA CYS A 203 5.24 -13.94 -2.30
C CYS A 203 4.58 -13.68 -3.66
N ALA A 204 5.38 -13.50 -4.72
CA ALA A 204 4.86 -13.27 -6.06
C ALA A 204 4.09 -14.48 -6.61
N ASP A 205 4.58 -15.71 -6.38
CA ASP A 205 3.91 -16.95 -6.76
C ASP A 205 2.56 -17.11 -6.05
N GLY A 206 2.54 -16.86 -4.73
CA GLY A 206 1.34 -16.89 -3.91
C GLY A 206 0.28 -15.89 -4.38
N GLU A 207 0.67 -14.63 -4.55
CA GLU A 207 -0.22 -13.59 -5.04
C GLU A 207 -0.71 -13.87 -6.46
N GLU A 208 0.14 -14.35 -7.36
CA GLU A 208 -0.27 -14.69 -8.71
C GLU A 208 -1.35 -15.78 -8.73
N ALA A 209 -1.18 -16.84 -7.93
CA ALA A 209 -2.18 -17.89 -7.79
C ALA A 209 -3.48 -17.34 -7.20
N ILE A 210 -3.39 -16.55 -6.13
CA ILE A 210 -4.53 -15.89 -5.47
C ILE A 210 -5.33 -15.05 -6.46
N PHE A 211 -4.69 -14.12 -7.17
CA PHE A 211 -5.41 -13.21 -8.06
C PHE A 211 -5.95 -13.91 -9.31
N ARG A 212 -5.34 -15.02 -9.76
CA ARG A 212 -5.89 -15.85 -10.84
C ARG A 212 -7.16 -16.56 -10.41
N ASP A 213 -7.18 -17.13 -9.21
CA ASP A 213 -8.36 -17.79 -8.66
C ASP A 213 -9.46 -16.78 -8.33
N LEU A 214 -9.09 -15.65 -7.73
CA LEU A 214 -10.01 -14.56 -7.41
C LEU A 214 -10.70 -14.03 -8.67
N ARG A 215 -9.95 -13.83 -9.75
CA ARG A 215 -10.52 -13.43 -11.05
C ARG A 215 -11.52 -14.45 -11.60
N ARG A 216 -11.36 -15.74 -11.32
CA ARG A 216 -12.33 -16.78 -11.72
C ARG A 216 -13.57 -16.77 -10.81
N ALA A 217 -13.38 -16.53 -9.51
CA ALA A 217 -14.46 -16.50 -8.52
C ALA A 217 -15.44 -15.33 -8.73
N VAL A 218 -15.01 -14.23 -9.35
CA VAL A 218 -15.86 -13.05 -9.63
C VAL A 218 -16.22 -12.87 -11.10
N ARG A 219 -16.09 -13.92 -11.91
CA ARG A 219 -16.53 -13.91 -13.31
C ARG A 219 -18.05 -13.86 -13.45
#